data_AF-A0A972X3A0-F1
#
_entry.id   AF-A0A972X3A0-F1
#
_cell.length_a   1.000
_cell.length_b   1.000
_cell.length_c   1.000
_cell.angle_alpha   90.00
_cell.angle_beta   90.00
_cell.angle_gamma   90.00
#
_symmetry.space_group_name_H-M   'P 1'
#
loop_
_entity.id
_entity.type
_entity.pdbx_description
1 polymer ?
#
loop_
_entity_poly.entity_id
_entity_poly.type
_entity_poly.pdbx_seq_one_letter_code
_entity_poly.pdbx_strand_id
1 'polypeptide(L)'
;MFLNVSLSRRVSFAIAASMALVSANLPLASADPIVPSYVFGIADNNQIWQIDPAPGQQSSQDAFNTNLTGLSNAVAFDRGRDQLFFLDSINDLYVWNKPLGASAATIQVITTSGSLGISSNSVFNASYHNNAFWFFKEATNELVKASLSYSGTAVGTVPTFTGTTSYTTTGPSPASANGFGDIAINANTGILYA
;
A
#
# COMPACT_ATOMS: atom_id res chain seq x y z
N MET A 1 98.37 22.97 -12.30
CA MET A 1 98.32 23.17 -13.76
C MET A 1 96.86 22.98 -14.19
N PHE A 2 96.17 24.09 -14.52
CA PHE A 2 94.86 24.22 -15.20
C PHE A 2 93.64 23.50 -14.58
N LEU A 3 92.39 23.95 -14.58
CA LEU A 3 91.72 25.20 -14.97
C LEU A 3 90.31 25.18 -14.35
N ASN A 4 89.81 26.38 -14.05
CA ASN A 4 88.45 26.90 -14.17
C ASN A 4 87.21 26.01 -14.48
N VAL A 5 86.17 26.27 -13.66
CA VAL A 5 84.84 26.84 -14.02
C VAL A 5 83.94 26.05 -14.99
N SER A 6 82.75 25.67 -14.52
CA SER A 6 81.50 26.39 -14.82
C SER A 6 80.26 25.65 -14.32
N LEU A 7 79.30 26.45 -13.83
CA LEU A 7 77.91 26.05 -13.59
C LEU A 7 77.27 25.48 -14.87
N SER A 8 76.38 24.51 -14.70
CA SER A 8 75.17 24.50 -15.52
C SER A 8 73.95 24.08 -14.72
N ARG A 9 73.04 25.04 -14.65
CA ARG A 9 71.71 25.04 -14.06
C ARG A 9 70.83 24.10 -14.90
N ARG A 10 70.12 23.15 -14.27
CA ARG A 10 68.90 22.58 -14.86
C ARG A 10 67.76 22.56 -13.86
N VAL A 11 66.65 23.05 -14.38
CA VAL A 11 65.38 23.38 -13.75
C VAL A 11 64.52 22.11 -13.71
N SER A 12 63.87 21.92 -12.55
CA SER A 12 62.58 21.29 -12.22
C SER A 12 62.02 20.14 -13.09
N PHE A 13 61.44 19.13 -12.44
CA PHE A 13 59.99 18.92 -12.42
C PHE A 13 59.63 17.91 -11.33
N ALA A 14 58.90 18.38 -10.31
CA ALA A 14 58.24 17.53 -9.33
C ALA A 14 56.89 17.08 -9.93
N ILE A 15 56.60 15.78 -9.84
CA ILE A 15 55.22 15.28 -9.85
C ILE A 15 55.09 14.43 -8.58
N ALA A 16 54.69 15.07 -7.49
CA ALA A 16 54.16 14.35 -6.33
C ALA A 16 52.68 14.11 -6.62
N ALA A 17 52.32 12.87 -6.97
CA ALA A 17 50.92 12.45 -7.00
C ALA A 17 50.43 12.30 -5.55
N SER A 18 49.67 13.28 -5.07
CA SER A 18 48.93 13.19 -3.82
C SER A 18 47.70 12.29 -4.03
N MET A 19 47.77 11.05 -3.55
CA MET A 19 46.56 10.24 -3.35
C MET A 19 45.83 10.76 -2.11
N ALA A 20 44.84 11.64 -2.33
CA ALA A 20 43.86 11.93 -1.30
C ALA A 20 42.95 10.71 -1.14
N LEU A 21 43.01 10.03 0.01
CA LEU A 21 41.91 9.15 0.43
C LEU A 21 40.69 10.04 0.64
N VAL A 22 39.75 10.00 -0.30
CA VAL A 22 38.39 10.49 -0.06
C VAL A 22 37.73 9.43 0.81
N SER A 23 37.70 9.65 2.12
CA SER A 23 36.76 8.98 3.01
C SER A 23 35.36 9.44 2.61
N ALA A 24 34.73 8.71 1.70
CA ALA A 24 33.32 8.90 1.40
C ALA A 24 32.54 8.59 2.67
N ASN A 25 32.12 9.64 3.39
CA ASN A 25 30.97 9.58 4.29
C ASN A 25 29.75 9.34 3.40
N LEU A 26 29.57 8.10 2.95
CA LEU A 26 28.27 7.65 2.50
C LEU A 26 27.34 7.78 3.71
N PRO A 27 26.22 8.50 3.61
CA PRO A 27 25.24 8.44 4.68
C PRO A 27 24.89 6.97 4.85
N LEU A 28 25.16 6.44 6.04
CA LEU A 28 24.58 5.18 6.47
C LEU A 28 23.08 5.40 6.30
N ALA A 29 22.45 4.70 5.36
CA ALA A 29 21.00 4.66 5.30
C ALA A 29 20.57 4.22 6.70
N SER A 30 19.94 5.12 7.46
CA SER A 30 19.24 4.70 8.66
C SER A 30 18.29 3.61 8.18
N ALA A 31 18.45 2.39 8.68
CA ALA A 31 17.41 1.40 8.51
C ALA A 31 16.11 2.11 8.88
N ASP A 32 15.16 2.17 7.95
CA ASP A 32 13.84 2.71 8.26
C ASP A 32 13.42 2.04 9.58
N PRO A 33 12.93 2.81 10.56
CA PRO A 33 12.42 2.20 11.77
C PRO A 33 11.48 1.10 11.33
N ILE A 34 11.65 -0.11 11.89
CA ILE A 34 10.69 -1.19 11.72
C ILE A 34 9.40 -0.67 12.37
N VAL A 35 8.62 0.10 11.62
CA VAL A 35 7.26 0.44 12.00
C VAL A 35 6.55 -0.91 11.98
N PRO A 36 5.98 -1.36 13.12
CA PRO A 36 5.23 -2.61 13.13
C PRO A 36 4.25 -2.58 11.97
N SER A 37 4.34 -3.61 11.14
CA SER A 37 3.45 -3.76 10.00
C SER A 37 2.13 -4.27 10.55
N TYR A 38 1.30 -3.34 11.03
CA TYR A 38 -0.02 -3.70 11.55
C TYR A 38 -0.84 -4.36 10.44
N VAL A 39 -1.59 -5.38 10.83
CA VAL A 39 -2.69 -5.93 10.03
C VAL A 39 -3.96 -5.21 10.50
N PHE A 40 -4.76 -4.77 9.53
CA PHE A 40 -6.04 -4.12 9.79
C PHE A 40 -7.17 -5.02 9.31
N GLY A 41 -8.26 -5.00 10.07
CA GLY A 41 -9.49 -5.71 9.73
C GLY A 41 -10.71 -4.97 10.27
N ILE A 42 -11.88 -5.40 9.83
CA ILE A 42 -13.16 -4.92 10.36
C ILE A 42 -13.88 -6.09 11.03
N ALA A 43 -14.33 -5.88 12.27
CA ALA A 43 -15.12 -6.86 13.00
C ALA A 43 -16.61 -6.80 12.58
N ASP A 44 -17.37 -7.82 12.99
CA ASP A 44 -18.81 -7.95 12.74
C ASP A 44 -19.66 -6.78 13.30
N ASN A 45 -19.14 -6.09 14.31
CA ASN A 45 -19.71 -4.87 14.89
C ASN A 45 -19.24 -3.57 14.20
N ASN A 46 -18.55 -3.67 13.06
CA ASN A 46 -17.94 -2.57 12.31
C ASN A 46 -16.89 -1.75 13.06
N GLN A 47 -16.26 -2.32 14.09
CA GLN A 47 -15.03 -1.77 14.64
C GLN A 47 -13.84 -2.14 13.76
N ILE A 48 -13.00 -1.17 13.46
CA ILE A 48 -11.71 -1.38 12.80
C ILE A 48 -10.70 -1.75 13.88
N TRP A 49 -10.08 -2.91 13.69
CA TRP A 49 -9.04 -3.42 14.56
C TRP A 49 -7.67 -3.23 13.92
N GLN A 50 -6.69 -2.92 14.75
CA GLN A 50 -5.28 -3.04 14.39
C GLN A 50 -4.63 -4.14 15.20
N ILE A 51 -3.87 -4.98 14.52
CA ILE A 51 -3.21 -6.16 15.08
C ILE A 51 -1.72 -6.02 14.79
N ASP A 52 -0.88 -6.08 15.82
CA ASP A 52 0.56 -6.21 15.65
C ASP A 52 0.91 -7.70 15.49
N PRO A 53 1.33 -8.14 14.29
CA PRO A 53 1.70 -9.53 14.07
C PRO A 53 3.11 -9.85 14.58
N ALA A 54 3.84 -8.90 15.17
CA ALA A 54 5.22 -9.08 15.59
C ALA A 54 5.37 -10.30 16.52
N PRO A 55 6.33 -11.22 16.22
CA PRO A 55 6.59 -12.37 17.07
C PRO A 55 6.92 -11.95 18.51
N GLY A 56 6.21 -12.52 19.49
CA GLY A 56 6.43 -12.24 20.91
C GLY A 56 5.83 -10.92 21.43
N GLN A 57 5.13 -10.15 20.59
CA GLN A 57 4.41 -8.91 20.93
C GLN A 57 3.03 -8.85 20.24
N GLN A 58 2.37 -10.00 20.09
CA GLN A 58 1.02 -10.03 19.52
C GLN A 58 0.08 -9.20 20.40
N SER A 59 -0.44 -8.12 19.83
CA SER A 59 -1.39 -7.24 20.49
C SER A 59 -2.45 -6.80 19.48
N SER A 60 -3.65 -6.55 19.98
CA SER A 60 -4.78 -6.05 19.20
C SER A 60 -5.46 -4.95 19.97
N GLN A 61 -5.90 -3.91 19.27
CA GLN A 61 -6.72 -2.85 19.86
C GLN A 61 -7.68 -2.27 18.83
N ASP A 62 -8.74 -1.65 19.34
CA ASP A 62 -9.63 -0.82 18.55
C ASP A 62 -8.84 0.34 17.95
N ALA A 63 -8.87 0.45 16.62
CA ALA A 63 -8.32 1.57 15.89
C ALA A 63 -9.39 2.63 15.65
N PHE A 64 -10.63 2.22 15.37
CA PHE A 64 -11.73 3.14 15.07
C PHE A 64 -13.10 2.45 15.15
N ASN A 65 -14.14 3.19 15.57
CA ASN A 65 -15.53 2.74 15.43
C ASN A 65 -16.19 3.50 14.28
N THR A 66 -16.63 2.77 13.26
CA THR A 66 -17.25 3.35 12.06
C THR A 66 -18.67 3.89 12.29
N ASN A 67 -19.35 3.41 13.33
CA ASN A 67 -20.78 3.61 13.58
C ASN A 67 -21.70 3.13 12.44
N LEU A 68 -21.19 2.29 11.52
CA LEU A 68 -22.00 1.64 10.48
C LEU A 68 -22.83 0.49 11.07
N THR A 69 -23.86 0.09 10.34
CA THR A 69 -24.76 -1.00 10.71
C THR A 69 -24.74 -2.12 9.67
N GLY A 70 -25.05 -3.34 10.11
CA GLY A 70 -24.91 -4.55 9.28
C GLY A 70 -23.45 -5.00 9.15
N LEU A 71 -23.19 -6.04 8.35
CA LEU A 71 -21.84 -6.59 8.19
C LEU A 71 -21.07 -5.83 7.10
N SER A 72 -19.92 -5.25 7.46
CA SER A 72 -18.93 -4.80 6.47
C SER A 72 -17.96 -5.93 6.11
N ASN A 73 -17.49 -5.94 4.87
CA ASN A 73 -16.59 -6.97 4.35
C ASN A 73 -15.69 -6.45 3.22
N ALA A 74 -15.01 -7.36 2.50
CA ALA A 74 -14.15 -7.05 1.37
C ALA A 74 -13.08 -6.03 1.74
N VAL A 75 -12.33 -6.32 2.79
CA VAL A 75 -11.34 -5.40 3.34
C VAL A 75 -10.07 -5.42 2.51
N ALA A 76 -9.51 -4.24 2.23
CA ALA A 76 -8.21 -4.11 1.58
C ALA A 76 -7.44 -2.92 2.14
N PHE A 77 -6.15 -3.08 2.40
CA PHE A 77 -5.31 -2.03 2.99
C PHE A 77 -4.28 -1.48 1.99
N ASP A 78 -4.27 -0.16 1.78
CA ASP A 78 -3.19 0.56 1.10
C ASP A 78 -2.17 1.05 2.13
N ARG A 79 -1.07 0.31 2.26
CA ARG A 79 0.04 0.69 3.13
C ARG A 79 0.72 2.00 2.72
N GLY A 80 0.71 2.35 1.44
CA GLY A 80 1.37 3.57 0.96
C GLY A 80 0.70 4.85 1.43
N ARG A 81 -0.60 4.78 1.76
CA ARG A 81 -1.42 5.91 2.20
C ARG A 81 -2.07 5.72 3.57
N ASP A 82 -1.79 4.60 4.24
CA ASP A 82 -2.43 4.19 5.49
C ASP A 82 -3.98 4.23 5.40
N GLN A 83 -4.52 3.63 4.34
CA GLN A 83 -5.97 3.62 4.05
C GLN A 83 -6.53 2.21 4.08
N LEU A 84 -7.64 2.01 4.79
CA LEU A 84 -8.42 0.77 4.74
C LEU A 84 -9.67 0.98 3.91
N PHE A 85 -9.82 0.18 2.88
CA PHE A 85 -11.01 0.11 2.03
C PHE A 85 -11.86 -1.07 2.46
N PHE A 86 -13.17 -0.90 2.41
CA PHE A 86 -14.11 -1.98 2.69
C PHE A 86 -15.48 -1.64 2.10
N LEU A 87 -16.30 -2.67 1.97
CA LEU A 87 -17.69 -2.57 1.56
C LEU A 87 -18.58 -2.67 2.80
N ASP A 88 -19.58 -1.80 2.92
CA ASP A 88 -20.57 -1.89 3.99
C ASP A 88 -21.64 -2.95 3.71
N SER A 89 -22.68 -3.00 4.55
CA SER A 89 -23.75 -4.00 4.44
C SER A 89 -24.62 -3.88 3.19
N ILE A 90 -24.56 -2.75 2.48
CA ILE A 90 -25.22 -2.54 1.19
C ILE A 90 -24.24 -2.49 0.01
N ASN A 91 -22.97 -2.83 0.26
CA ASN A 91 -21.85 -2.83 -0.68
C ASN A 91 -21.45 -1.44 -1.22
N ASP A 92 -21.67 -0.38 -0.46
CA ASP A 92 -21.06 0.92 -0.74
C ASP A 92 -19.57 0.86 -0.34
N LEU A 93 -18.70 1.45 -1.16
CA LEU A 93 -17.27 1.45 -0.91
C LEU A 93 -16.89 2.60 0.00
N TYR A 94 -16.33 2.26 1.15
CA TYR A 94 -15.81 3.20 2.13
C TYR A 94 -14.28 3.20 2.14
N VAL A 95 -13.72 4.31 2.61
CA VAL A 95 -12.33 4.40 3.06
C VAL A 95 -12.29 4.91 4.49
N TRP A 96 -11.49 4.23 5.31
CA TRP A 96 -11.01 4.75 6.57
C TRP A 96 -9.58 5.24 6.40
N ASN A 97 -9.34 6.50 6.78
CA ASN A 97 -8.02 7.08 6.84
C ASN A 97 -7.48 6.90 8.25
N LYS A 98 -6.40 6.13 8.40
CA LYS A 98 -5.70 6.05 9.68
C LYS A 98 -5.14 7.43 10.04
N PRO A 99 -5.38 7.90 11.27
CA PRO A 99 -4.92 9.22 11.67
C PRO A 99 -3.38 9.30 11.68
N LEU A 100 -2.86 10.43 11.22
CA LEU A 100 -1.46 10.82 11.39
C LEU A 100 -1.32 11.84 12.52
N GLY A 101 -0.53 11.52 13.54
CA GLY A 101 -0.29 12.41 14.67
C GLY A 101 -1.59 12.74 15.42
N ALA A 102 -1.93 14.04 15.50
CA ALA A 102 -3.10 14.54 16.22
C ALA A 102 -4.37 14.67 15.36
N SER A 103 -4.33 14.30 14.07
CA SER A 103 -5.51 14.34 13.21
C SER A 103 -6.55 13.31 13.65
N ALA A 104 -7.84 13.63 13.49
CA ALA A 104 -8.91 12.67 13.74
C ALA A 104 -8.95 11.61 12.61
N ALA A 105 -9.26 10.38 12.99
CA ALA A 105 -9.63 9.34 12.04
C ALA A 105 -10.93 9.72 11.32
N THR A 106 -11.02 9.44 10.01
CA THR A 106 -12.24 9.68 9.24
C THR A 106 -12.65 8.43 8.49
N ILE A 107 -13.97 8.28 8.31
CA ILE A 107 -14.59 7.32 7.40
C ILE A 107 -15.39 8.10 6.35
N GLN A 108 -15.19 7.78 5.08
CA GLN A 108 -15.83 8.47 3.96
C GLN A 108 -16.31 7.47 2.90
N VAL A 109 -17.50 7.70 2.36
CA VAL A 109 -18.00 6.97 1.18
C VAL A 109 -17.22 7.42 -0.04
N ILE A 110 -16.69 6.48 -0.80
CA ILE A 110 -16.03 6.72 -2.09
C ILE A 110 -17.06 6.62 -3.22
N THR A 111 -17.85 5.56 -3.23
CA THR A 111 -18.86 5.30 -4.27
C THR A 111 -19.89 4.28 -3.78
N THR A 112 -20.97 4.11 -4.55
CA THR A 112 -22.08 3.23 -4.21
C THR A 112 -21.98 1.86 -4.89
N SER A 113 -22.66 0.87 -4.33
CA SER A 113 -22.82 -0.48 -4.89
C SER A 113 -23.27 -0.47 -6.36
N GLY A 114 -24.23 0.40 -6.71
CA GLY A 114 -24.69 0.58 -8.09
C GLY A 114 -23.60 1.03 -9.05
N SER A 115 -22.70 1.92 -8.60
CA SER A 115 -21.55 2.38 -9.41
C SER A 115 -20.48 1.29 -9.55
N LEU A 116 -20.38 0.39 -8.58
CA LEU A 116 -19.52 -0.79 -8.61
C LEU A 116 -20.11 -1.94 -9.43
N GLY A 117 -21.39 -1.85 -9.82
CA GLY A 117 -22.11 -2.92 -10.51
C GLY A 117 -22.44 -4.10 -9.60
N ILE A 118 -22.62 -3.86 -8.31
CA ILE A 118 -23.04 -4.85 -7.30
C ILE A 118 -24.54 -4.65 -7.05
N SER A 119 -25.34 -5.70 -7.28
CA SER A 119 -26.81 -5.57 -7.30
C SER A 119 -27.57 -6.39 -6.27
N SER A 120 -26.95 -7.39 -5.62
CA SER A 120 -27.70 -8.30 -4.74
C SER A 120 -26.86 -9.12 -3.76
N ASN A 121 -25.63 -9.49 -4.13
CA ASN A 121 -24.80 -10.34 -3.28
C ASN A 121 -23.74 -9.53 -2.52
N SER A 122 -23.56 -9.82 -1.24
CA SER A 122 -22.47 -9.29 -0.42
C SER A 122 -21.13 -9.74 -0.97
N VAL A 123 -20.21 -8.83 -1.27
CA VAL A 123 -18.86 -9.17 -1.70
C VAL A 123 -18.00 -9.45 -0.48
N PHE A 124 -17.30 -10.59 -0.46
CA PHE A 124 -16.50 -11.00 0.70
C PHE A 124 -14.99 -10.72 0.53
N ASN A 125 -14.52 -10.62 -0.71
CA ASN A 125 -13.08 -10.67 -1.00
C ASN A 125 -12.65 -9.39 -1.71
N ALA A 126 -11.56 -8.78 -1.26
CA ALA A 126 -10.95 -7.69 -2.00
C ALA A 126 -9.44 -7.59 -1.81
N SER A 127 -8.81 -6.84 -2.73
CA SER A 127 -7.43 -6.40 -2.61
C SER A 127 -7.30 -4.97 -3.14
N TYR A 128 -6.34 -4.23 -2.62
CA TYR A 128 -5.97 -2.92 -3.15
C TYR A 128 -4.66 -3.03 -3.92
N HIS A 129 -4.65 -2.59 -5.18
CA HIS A 129 -3.43 -2.55 -5.98
C HIS A 129 -3.56 -1.56 -7.13
N ASN A 130 -2.50 -0.79 -7.41
CA ASN A 130 -2.43 0.18 -8.51
C ASN A 130 -3.61 1.16 -8.55
N ASN A 131 -3.87 1.82 -7.41
CA ASN A 131 -4.98 2.76 -7.23
C ASN A 131 -6.33 2.15 -7.65
N ALA A 132 -6.56 0.88 -7.32
CA ALA A 132 -7.81 0.22 -7.59
C ALA A 132 -8.17 -0.75 -6.47
N PHE A 133 -9.47 -0.80 -6.19
CA PHE A 133 -10.09 -1.78 -5.33
C PHE A 133 -10.57 -2.93 -6.21
N TRP A 134 -9.95 -4.10 -6.03
CA TRP A 134 -10.22 -5.31 -6.80
C TRP A 134 -11.10 -6.25 -5.99
N PHE A 135 -12.14 -6.80 -6.60
CA PHE A 135 -13.03 -7.76 -5.95
C PHE A 135 -13.67 -8.70 -6.97
N PHE A 136 -14.13 -9.86 -6.52
CA PHE A 136 -14.97 -10.73 -7.35
C PHE A 136 -16.44 -10.41 -7.12
N LYS A 137 -17.24 -10.36 -8.18
CA LYS A 137 -18.70 -10.43 -8.01
C LYS A 137 -19.07 -11.83 -7.57
N GLU A 138 -19.75 -11.93 -6.45
CA GLU A 138 -20.20 -13.22 -5.90
C GLU A 138 -21.04 -14.02 -6.88
N ALA A 139 -20.88 -15.34 -6.81
CA ALA A 139 -21.52 -16.31 -7.70
C ALA A 139 -21.23 -16.09 -9.19
N THR A 140 -20.17 -15.36 -9.52
CA THR A 140 -19.70 -15.16 -10.89
C THR A 140 -18.19 -15.43 -10.99
N ASN A 141 -17.71 -15.54 -12.22
CA ASN A 141 -16.28 -15.55 -12.55
C ASN A 141 -15.77 -14.15 -12.93
N GLU A 142 -16.41 -13.09 -12.47
CA GLU A 142 -16.08 -11.72 -12.85
C GLU A 142 -15.21 -11.06 -11.77
N LEU A 143 -13.94 -10.83 -12.12
CA LEU A 143 -13.04 -9.96 -11.37
C LEU A 143 -13.31 -8.51 -11.79
N VAL A 144 -13.60 -7.65 -10.82
CA VAL A 144 -13.87 -6.24 -11.05
C VAL A 144 -12.72 -5.41 -10.52
N LYS A 145 -12.26 -4.46 -11.34
CA LYS A 145 -11.35 -3.38 -10.97
C LYS A 145 -12.14 -2.09 -10.79
N ALA A 146 -12.35 -1.65 -9.56
CA ALA A 146 -12.85 -0.31 -9.27
C ALA A 146 -11.68 0.69 -9.23
N SER A 147 -11.56 1.51 -10.27
CA SER A 147 -10.43 2.43 -10.43
C SER A 147 -10.62 3.70 -9.61
N LEU A 148 -9.57 4.07 -8.88
CA LEU A 148 -9.53 5.20 -7.97
C LEU A 148 -8.47 6.20 -8.45
N SER A 149 -8.79 7.49 -8.34
CA SER A 149 -7.84 8.58 -8.63
C SER A 149 -7.59 9.40 -7.38
N TYR A 150 -6.35 9.87 -7.22
CA TYR A 150 -5.99 10.76 -6.13
C TYR A 150 -5.56 12.11 -6.72
N SER A 151 -6.03 13.20 -6.12
CA SER A 151 -5.61 14.56 -6.46
C SER A 151 -4.24 14.94 -5.88
N GLY A 152 -3.56 14.00 -5.21
CA GLY A 152 -2.24 14.19 -4.60
C GLY A 152 -1.69 12.91 -3.97
N THR A 153 -0.53 13.02 -3.31
CA THR A 153 0.15 11.92 -2.62
C THR A 153 0.10 12.03 -1.10
N ALA A 154 -0.62 13.02 -0.57
CA ALA A 154 -0.72 13.22 0.87
C ALA A 154 -1.51 12.08 1.53
N VAL A 155 -0.99 11.58 2.65
CA VAL A 155 -1.70 10.62 3.51
C VAL A 155 -3.05 11.21 3.94
N GLY A 156 -4.08 10.38 3.97
CA GLY A 156 -5.45 10.80 4.28
C GLY A 156 -6.22 11.43 3.11
N THR A 157 -5.62 11.55 1.92
CA THR A 157 -6.34 12.00 0.72
C THR A 157 -7.36 10.97 0.31
N VAL A 158 -8.65 11.29 0.39
CA VAL A 158 -9.72 10.43 -0.10
C VAL A 158 -9.64 10.30 -1.62
N PRO A 159 -9.61 9.08 -2.17
CA PRO A 159 -9.65 8.91 -3.61
C PRO A 159 -11.05 9.21 -4.18
N THR A 160 -11.08 9.64 -5.43
CA THR A 160 -12.29 9.73 -6.24
C THR A 160 -12.44 8.46 -7.07
N PHE A 161 -13.62 7.84 -7.03
CA PHE A 161 -13.96 6.75 -7.95
C PHE A 161 -14.05 7.25 -9.40
N THR A 162 -13.47 6.50 -10.33
CA THR A 162 -13.38 6.88 -11.75
C THR A 162 -14.06 5.91 -12.70
N GLY A 163 -14.46 4.73 -12.23
CA GLY A 163 -15.15 3.73 -13.02
C GLY A 163 -14.73 2.30 -12.70
N THR A 164 -15.42 1.34 -13.30
CA THR A 164 -15.12 -0.09 -13.19
C THR A 164 -14.62 -0.66 -14.51
N THR A 165 -13.81 -1.72 -14.42
CA THR A 165 -13.49 -2.59 -15.55
C THR A 165 -13.62 -4.03 -15.08
N SER A 166 -14.26 -4.87 -15.88
CA SER A 166 -14.56 -6.25 -15.53
C SER A 166 -13.78 -7.23 -16.40
N TYR A 167 -13.33 -8.30 -15.76
CA TYR A 167 -12.55 -9.36 -16.39
C TYR A 167 -13.20 -10.70 -16.09
N THR A 168 -13.58 -11.43 -17.14
CA THR A 168 -14.03 -12.81 -16.99
C THR A 168 -12.81 -13.70 -16.75
N THR A 169 -12.80 -14.38 -15.62
CA THR A 169 -11.80 -15.39 -15.28
C THR A 169 -12.21 -16.76 -15.84
N THR A 170 -11.22 -17.60 -16.15
CA THR A 170 -11.46 -18.96 -16.65
C THR A 170 -11.45 -19.93 -15.48
N GLY A 171 -12.53 -20.68 -15.28
CA GLY A 171 -12.67 -21.61 -14.16
C GLY A 171 -14.12 -22.05 -13.94
N PRO A 172 -14.36 -23.10 -13.13
CA PRO A 172 -15.71 -23.46 -12.72
C PRO A 172 -16.36 -22.28 -12.00
N SER A 173 -17.59 -21.94 -12.37
CA SER A 173 -18.31 -20.88 -11.66
C SER A 173 -18.53 -21.29 -10.20
N PRO A 174 -18.22 -20.43 -9.23
CA PRO A 174 -18.38 -20.74 -7.82
C PRO A 174 -19.86 -20.99 -7.50
N ALA A 175 -20.13 -22.07 -6.76
CA ALA A 175 -21.46 -22.64 -6.64
C ALA A 175 -22.46 -21.82 -5.80
N SER A 176 -22.01 -20.86 -4.99
CA SER A 176 -22.93 -20.06 -4.16
C SER A 176 -22.31 -18.85 -3.46
N ALA A 177 -21.01 -18.90 -3.13
CA ALA A 177 -20.26 -17.79 -2.56
C ALA A 177 -18.76 -18.06 -2.74
N ASN A 178 -17.99 -17.06 -3.12
CA ASN A 178 -16.53 -17.06 -3.00
C ASN A 178 -16.11 -16.85 -1.54
N GLY A 179 -16.82 -17.44 -0.58
CA GLY A 179 -16.62 -17.23 0.86
C GLY A 179 -15.31 -17.78 1.41
N PHE A 180 -14.41 -18.24 0.54
CA PHE A 180 -13.05 -18.63 0.89
C PHE A 180 -12.08 -18.18 -0.20
N GLY A 181 -11.18 -17.26 0.18
CA GLY A 181 -10.07 -16.79 -0.64
C GLY A 181 -9.95 -15.28 -0.62
N ASP A 182 -9.02 -14.76 0.19
CA ASP A 182 -8.58 -13.37 0.04
C ASP A 182 -7.92 -13.22 -1.33
N ILE A 183 -8.23 -12.14 -2.04
CA ILE A 183 -7.47 -11.77 -3.23
C ILE A 183 -6.11 -11.32 -2.74
N ALA A 184 -5.05 -11.96 -3.21
CA ALA A 184 -3.68 -11.51 -2.97
C ALA A 184 -3.08 -11.05 -4.28
N ILE A 185 -2.52 -9.84 -4.31
CA ILE A 185 -1.79 -9.33 -5.48
C ILE A 185 -0.33 -9.15 -5.09
N ASN A 186 0.56 -9.83 -5.79
CA ASN A 186 1.99 -9.63 -5.61
C ASN A 186 2.36 -8.23 -6.14
N ALA A 187 2.68 -7.31 -5.24
CA ALA A 187 2.90 -5.91 -5.56
C ALA A 187 4.05 -5.67 -6.57
N ASN A 188 5.02 -6.58 -6.66
CA ASN A 188 6.18 -6.45 -7.55
C ASN A 188 5.90 -6.96 -8.96
N THR A 189 5.05 -7.97 -9.09
CA THR A 189 4.77 -8.65 -10.37
C THR A 189 3.39 -8.32 -10.94
N GLY A 190 2.49 -7.79 -10.11
CA GLY A 190 1.08 -7.57 -10.46
C GLY A 190 0.28 -8.86 -10.60
N ILE A 191 0.85 -10.03 -10.29
CA ILE A 191 0.15 -11.31 -10.37
C ILE A 191 -0.88 -11.39 -9.24
N LEU A 192 -2.12 -11.65 -9.63
CA LEU A 192 -3.25 -11.88 -8.74
C LEU A 192 -3.41 -13.39 -8.46
N TYR A 193 -3.60 -13.72 -7.20
CA TYR A 193 -3.91 -15.04 -6.68
C TYR A 193 -5.29 -14.98 -6.02
N ALA A 194 -6.20 -15.84 -6.44
CA ALA A 194 -7.57 -15.96 -5.95
C ALA A 194 -8.11 -17.36 -6.26
#